data_AF-A0A2V5LY59-F1
#
_entry.id   AF-A0A2V5LY59-F1
#
_cell.length_a   1.000
_cell.length_b   1.000
_cell.length_c   1.000
_cell.angle_alpha   90.00
_cell.angle_beta   90.00
_cell.angle_gamma   90.00
#
_symmetry.space_group_name_H-M   'P 1'
#
loop_
_entity.id
_entity.type
_entity.pdbx_description
1 polymer ?
#
loop_
_entity_poly.entity_id
_entity_poly.type
_entity_poly.pdbx_seq_one_letter_code
_entity_poly.pdbx_strand_id
1 'polypeptide(L)'
;MAKKEAAALTAKDQTRYQIMADWAESAMAPVAVRGTALYGEDAAAHARGMLADAGMDPAELDRLIGGRPNLDPDAKPGKHSPQLNLRVTPELKQQISDLAHERGTKPSELARELLTAGVRELQRSHQGTTHGKTHTA
;
A
#
# COMPACT_ATOMS: atom_id res chain seq x y z
N MET A 1 -15.88 -36.62 30.99
CA MET A 1 -15.42 -35.23 30.77
C MET A 1 -15.21 -34.57 32.13
N ALA A 2 -14.00 -34.61 32.69
CA ALA A 2 -13.73 -33.93 33.96
C ALA A 2 -13.62 -32.42 33.70
N LYS A 3 -14.53 -31.62 34.29
CA LYS A 3 -14.38 -30.17 34.35
C LYS A 3 -13.13 -29.88 35.18
N LYS A 4 -12.12 -29.29 34.54
CA LYS A 4 -10.94 -28.77 35.22
C LYS A 4 -11.39 -27.49 35.92
N GLU A 5 -11.63 -27.56 37.23
CA GLU A 5 -11.95 -26.36 38.01
C GLU A 5 -10.76 -25.39 37.93
N ALA A 6 -11.07 -24.12 37.68
CA ALA A 6 -10.06 -23.07 37.61
C ALA A 6 -9.35 -22.99 38.97
N ALA A 7 -8.04 -23.20 38.98
CA ALA A 7 -7.24 -23.11 40.21
C ALA A 7 -7.50 -21.75 40.87
N ALA A 8 -7.83 -21.77 42.16
CA ALA A 8 -8.04 -20.56 42.94
C ALA A 8 -6.78 -19.66 42.85
N LEU A 9 -6.98 -18.38 42.53
CA LEU A 9 -5.88 -17.42 42.44
C LEU A 9 -5.14 -17.34 43.76
N THR A 10 -3.82 -17.27 43.70
CA THR A 10 -3.02 -17.03 44.89
C THR A 10 -3.26 -15.62 45.41
N ALA A 11 -3.01 -15.37 46.70
CA ALA A 11 -3.14 -14.04 47.30
C ALA A 11 -2.26 -12.99 46.57
N LYS A 12 -1.11 -13.41 46.02
CA LYS A 12 -0.23 -12.55 45.22
C LYS A 12 -0.87 -12.14 43.90
N ASP A 13 -1.56 -13.07 43.24
CA ASP A 13 -2.25 -12.79 41.98
C ASP A 13 -3.46 -11.89 42.21
N GLN A 14 -4.22 -12.12 43.28
CA GLN A 14 -5.34 -11.24 43.67
C GLN A 14 -4.86 -9.80 43.88
N THR A 15 -3.79 -9.59 44.65
CA THR A 15 -3.22 -8.26 44.86
C THR A 15 -2.73 -7.63 43.56
N ARG A 16 -2.09 -8.41 42.68
CA ARG A 16 -1.64 -7.91 41.37
C ARG A 16 -2.82 -7.49 40.50
N TYR A 17 -3.88 -8.28 40.43
CA TYR A 17 -5.07 -7.94 39.65
C TYR A 17 -5.80 -6.74 40.24
N GLN A 18 -5.84 -6.61 41.56
CA GLN A 18 -6.44 -5.45 42.22
C GLN A 18 -5.68 -4.17 41.86
N ILE A 19 -4.35 -4.17 41.93
CA ILE A 19 -3.52 -3.02 41.53
C ILE A 19 -3.74 -2.65 40.04
N MET A 20 -3.88 -3.66 39.17
CA MET A 20 -4.16 -3.43 37.75
C MET A 20 -5.56 -2.86 37.51
N ALA A 21 -6.57 -3.32 38.26
CA ALA A 21 -7.92 -2.81 38.20
C ALA A 21 -7.99 -1.37 38.71
N ASP A 22 -7.40 -1.08 39.87
CA ASP A 22 -7.36 0.25 40.46
C ASP A 22 -6.67 1.26 39.52
N TRP A 23 -5.61 0.85 38.82
CA TRP A 23 -4.94 1.66 37.81
C TRP A 23 -5.84 1.94 36.60
N ALA A 24 -6.56 0.94 36.08
CA ALA A 24 -7.47 1.10 34.95
C ALA A 24 -8.66 2.01 35.26
N GLU A 25 -9.17 1.94 36.50
CA GLU A 25 -10.35 2.71 36.92
C GLU A 25 -10.01 4.13 37.38
N SER A 26 -8.83 4.33 37.99
CA SER A 26 -8.50 5.60 38.66
C SER A 26 -7.51 6.48 37.90
N ALA A 27 -6.66 5.91 37.02
CA ALA A 27 -5.61 6.67 36.33
C ALA A 27 -6.04 7.28 35.00
N MET A 28 -7.17 6.83 34.43
CA MET A 28 -7.74 7.39 33.21
C MET A 28 -8.85 8.39 33.57
N ALA A 29 -8.49 9.66 33.76
CA ALA A 29 -9.50 10.71 33.74
C ALA A 29 -10.21 10.67 32.39
N PRO A 30 -11.56 10.58 32.33
CA PRO A 30 -12.26 10.66 31.07
C PRO A 30 -11.91 12.01 30.43
N VAL A 31 -11.26 11.97 29.26
CA VAL A 31 -11.11 13.17 28.44
C VAL A 31 -12.53 13.60 28.14
N ALA A 32 -12.97 14.72 28.71
CA ALA A 32 -14.26 15.30 28.38
C ALA A 32 -14.21 15.65 26.89
N VAL A 33 -14.76 14.77 26.04
CA VAL A 33 -14.93 15.06 24.62
C VAL A 33 -15.98 16.17 24.55
N ARG A 34 -15.51 17.41 24.64
CA ARG A 34 -16.35 18.60 24.45
C ARG A 34 -16.45 18.83 22.94
N GLY A 35 -17.49 18.28 22.34
CA GLY A 35 -17.84 18.53 20.95
C GLY A 35 -18.81 17.48 20.41
N THR A 36 -19.73 17.90 19.54
CA THR A 36 -20.45 16.99 18.66
C THR A 36 -19.44 16.28 17.77
N ALA A 37 -19.39 14.95 17.82
CA ALA A 37 -18.57 14.18 16.90
C ALA A 37 -18.93 14.55 15.45
N LEU A 38 -17.92 14.88 14.65
CA LEU A 38 -18.09 15.10 13.21
C LEU A 38 -18.18 13.74 12.51
N TYR A 39 -19.01 13.65 11.48
CA TYR A 39 -19.19 12.43 10.69
C TYR A 39 -19.17 12.73 9.19
N GLY A 40 -18.88 11.72 8.38
CA GLY A 40 -18.96 11.82 6.93
C GLY A 40 -18.08 12.94 6.36
N GLU A 41 -18.68 13.76 5.51
CA GLU A 41 -17.98 14.85 4.81
C GLU A 41 -17.39 15.90 5.77
N ASP A 42 -18.09 16.21 6.86
CA ASP A 42 -17.63 17.20 7.84
C ASP A 42 -16.38 16.71 8.58
N ALA A 43 -16.33 15.42 8.92
CA ALA A 43 -15.14 14.81 9.52
C ALA A 43 -13.97 14.79 8.52
N ALA A 44 -14.24 14.49 7.25
CA ALA A 44 -13.23 14.46 6.21
C ALA A 44 -12.66 15.87 5.93
N ALA A 45 -13.51 16.89 5.88
CA ALA A 45 -13.10 18.29 5.71
C ALA A 45 -12.24 18.77 6.90
N HIS A 46 -12.68 18.47 8.12
CA HIS A 46 -11.92 18.80 9.33
C HIS A 46 -10.54 18.11 9.36
N ALA A 47 -10.48 16.82 9.04
CA ALA A 47 -9.23 16.07 8.99
C ALA A 47 -8.28 16.60 7.90
N ARG A 48 -8.80 16.99 6.72
CA ARG A 48 -8.00 17.63 5.67
C ARG A 48 -7.42 18.97 6.12
N GLY A 49 -8.20 19.77 6.85
CA GLY A 49 -7.73 21.03 7.44
C GLY A 49 -6.58 20.80 8.42
N MET A 50 -6.72 19.85 9.35
CA MET A 50 -5.66 19.51 10.30
C MET A 50 -4.36 19.06 9.62
N LEU A 51 -4.46 18.31 8.52
CA LEU A 51 -3.30 17.84 7.77
C LEU A 51 -2.62 18.99 7.00
N ALA A 52 -3.40 19.91 6.42
CA ALA A 52 -2.88 21.11 5.78
C ALA A 52 -2.15 22.03 6.78
N ASP A 53 -2.71 22.23 7.98
CA ASP A 53 -2.08 22.99 9.06
C ASP A 53 -0.78 22.34 9.56
N ALA A 54 -0.68 21.01 9.49
CA ALA A 54 0.53 20.25 9.78
C ALA A 54 1.59 20.31 8.65
N GLY A 55 1.30 21.03 7.56
CA GLY A 55 2.22 21.22 6.44
C GLY A 55 2.19 20.11 5.40
N MET A 56 1.17 19.24 5.40
CA MET A 56 1.00 18.22 4.36
C MET A 56 0.48 18.85 3.07
N ASP A 57 1.07 18.50 1.93
CA ASP A 57 0.57 18.90 0.61
C ASP A 57 -0.78 18.22 0.33
N PRO A 58 -1.86 18.98 0.03
CA PRO A 58 -3.16 18.41 -0.35
C PRO A 58 -3.07 17.45 -1.53
N ALA A 59 -2.19 17.70 -2.50
CA ALA A 59 -2.01 16.81 -3.65
C ALA A 59 -1.29 15.51 -3.29
N GLU A 60 -0.49 15.49 -2.23
CA GLU A 60 0.10 14.29 -1.66
C GLU A 60 -0.94 13.51 -0.84
N LEU A 61 -1.79 14.22 -0.08
CA LEU A 61 -2.91 13.63 0.66
C LEU A 61 -3.91 12.94 -0.28
N ASP A 62 -4.28 13.57 -1.39
CA ASP A 62 -5.17 12.97 -2.38
C ASP A 62 -4.54 11.75 -3.06
N ARG A 63 -3.22 11.74 -3.25
CA ARG A 63 -2.47 10.55 -3.72
C ARG A 63 -2.44 9.43 -2.67
N LEU A 64 -2.38 9.76 -1.39
CA LEU A 64 -2.42 8.80 -0.28
C LEU A 64 -3.81 8.19 -0.10
N ILE A 65 -4.87 9.01 -0.18
CA ILE A 65 -6.27 8.58 -0.01
C ILE A 65 -6.80 7.88 -1.27
N GLY A 66 -6.45 8.36 -2.46
CA GLY A 66 -6.95 7.86 -3.75
C GLY A 66 -6.28 6.57 -4.24
N GLY A 67 -5.26 6.07 -3.54
CA GLY A 67 -4.42 4.96 -3.98
C GLY A 67 -3.43 5.35 -5.08
N ARG A 68 -2.64 4.38 -5.57
CA ARG A 68 -1.68 4.65 -6.65
C ARG A 68 -2.42 5.10 -7.92
N PRO A 69 -2.06 6.25 -8.51
CA PRO A 69 -2.72 6.76 -9.72
C PRO A 69 -2.61 5.76 -10.86
N ASN A 70 -3.62 5.74 -11.72
CA ASN A 70 -3.59 4.94 -12.93
C ASN A 70 -2.45 5.44 -13.84
N LEU A 71 -1.76 4.50 -14.48
CA LEU A 71 -0.71 4.75 -15.46
C LEU A 71 -1.24 5.35 -16.77
N ASP A 72 -2.54 5.19 -17.03
CA ASP A 72 -3.25 5.83 -18.15
C ASP A 72 -3.75 7.22 -17.70
N PRO A 73 -3.25 8.32 -18.31
CA PRO A 73 -3.66 9.68 -17.95
C PRO A 73 -5.13 9.97 -18.28
N ASP A 74 -5.75 9.22 -19.20
CA ASP A 74 -7.14 9.40 -19.63
C ASP A 74 -8.10 8.47 -18.87
N ALA A 75 -7.59 7.73 -17.88
CA ALA A 75 -8.41 6.79 -17.12
C ALA A 75 -9.46 7.50 -16.26
N LYS A 76 -10.70 7.00 -16.33
CA LYS A 76 -11.78 7.45 -15.44
C LYS A 76 -11.40 7.19 -13.97
N PRO A 77 -11.77 8.09 -13.03
CA PRO A 77 -11.58 7.86 -11.60
C PRO A 77 -12.10 6.49 -11.16
N GLY A 78 -11.32 5.78 -10.35
CA GLY A 78 -11.64 4.41 -9.90
C GLY A 78 -11.27 3.29 -10.88
N LYS A 79 -10.73 3.60 -12.06
CA LYS A 79 -10.12 2.58 -12.93
C LYS A 79 -8.66 2.37 -12.54
N HIS A 80 -8.28 1.11 -12.38
CA HIS A 80 -6.90 0.69 -12.12
C HIS A 80 -6.22 0.23 -13.41
N SER A 81 -4.90 0.39 -13.47
CA SER A 81 -4.11 -0.14 -14.59
C SER A 81 -4.15 -1.67 -14.60
N PRO A 82 -4.13 -2.30 -15.80
CA PRO A 82 -4.00 -3.75 -15.91
C PRO A 82 -2.72 -4.24 -15.20
N GLN A 83 -2.81 -5.38 -14.52
CA GLN A 83 -1.70 -5.99 -13.82
C GLN A 83 -1.19 -7.22 -14.57
N LEU A 84 0.13 -7.36 -14.65
CA LEU A 84 0.79 -8.54 -15.19
C LEU A 84 1.51 -9.29 -14.07
N ASN A 85 1.06 -10.51 -13.78
CA ASN A 85 1.67 -11.39 -12.78
C ASN A 85 2.64 -12.35 -13.47
N LEU A 86 3.95 -12.14 -13.30
CA LEU A 86 4.98 -12.97 -13.93
C LEU A 86 5.73 -13.80 -12.88
N ARG A 87 5.95 -15.07 -13.22
CA ARG A 87 6.93 -15.90 -12.52
C ARG A 87 8.29 -15.68 -13.14
N VAL A 88 9.28 -15.34 -12.32
CA VAL A 88 10.66 -15.10 -12.70
C VAL A 88 11.59 -15.88 -11.77
N THR A 89 12.82 -16.13 -12.21
CA THR A 89 13.81 -16.74 -11.33
C THR A 89 14.23 -15.75 -10.22
N PRO A 90 14.72 -16.25 -9.07
CA PRO A 90 15.18 -15.39 -7.98
C PRO A 90 16.28 -14.40 -8.42
N GLU A 91 17.19 -14.86 -9.29
CA GLU A 91 18.33 -14.07 -9.78
C GLU A 91 17.86 -12.89 -10.62
N LEU A 92 16.91 -13.12 -11.54
CA LEU A 92 16.34 -12.06 -12.36
C LEU A 92 15.59 -11.02 -11.52
N LYS A 93 14.86 -11.48 -10.49
CA LYS A 93 14.17 -10.58 -9.56
C LYS A 93 15.18 -9.69 -8.82
N GLN A 94 16.30 -10.26 -8.38
CA GLN A 94 17.35 -9.52 -7.69
C GLN A 94 18.02 -8.49 -8.62
N GLN A 95 18.39 -8.90 -9.83
CA GLN A 95 18.99 -8.00 -10.83
C GLN A 95 18.11 -6.80 -11.15
N ILE A 96 16.79 -6.99 -11.28
CA ILE A 96 15.85 -5.88 -11.50
C ILE A 96 15.81 -4.96 -10.28
N SER A 97 15.85 -5.51 -9.07
CA SER A 97 15.85 -4.72 -7.83
C SER A 97 17.12 -3.87 -7.72
N ASP A 98 18.29 -4.46 -7.97
CA ASP A 98 19.58 -3.79 -7.86
C ASP A 98 19.71 -2.67 -8.90
N LEU A 99 19.35 -2.96 -10.15
CA LEU A 99 19.38 -1.96 -11.23
C LEU A 99 18.39 -0.81 -10.98
N ALA A 100 17.24 -1.09 -10.37
CA ALA A 100 16.28 -0.04 -9.99
C ALA A 100 16.86 0.85 -8.88
N HIS A 101 17.52 0.24 -7.89
CA HIS A 101 18.17 0.97 -6.82
C HIS A 101 19.31 1.87 -7.33
N GLU A 102 20.17 1.35 -8.21
CA GLU A 102 21.24 2.12 -8.86
C GLU A 102 20.72 3.33 -9.62
N ARG A 103 19.55 3.21 -10.27
CA ARG A 103 18.92 4.29 -11.04
C ARG A 103 18.03 5.20 -10.20
N GLY A 104 17.88 4.94 -8.90
CA GLY A 104 16.95 5.69 -8.04
C GLY A 104 15.49 5.56 -8.45
N THR A 105 15.11 4.49 -9.15
CA THR A 105 13.74 4.25 -9.63
C THR A 105 13.08 3.10 -8.88
N LYS A 106 11.75 2.99 -8.97
CA LYS A 106 11.01 1.87 -8.39
C LYS A 106 11.17 0.63 -9.28
N PRO A 107 11.32 -0.59 -8.72
CA PRO A 107 11.41 -1.82 -9.51
C PRO A 107 10.26 -2.03 -10.50
N SER A 108 9.04 -1.59 -10.15
CA SER A 108 7.87 -1.65 -11.05
C SER A 108 7.95 -0.71 -12.25
N GLU A 109 8.61 0.44 -12.11
CA GLU A 109 8.83 1.39 -13.21
C GLU A 109 9.91 0.84 -14.16
N LEU A 110 11.01 0.35 -13.60
CA LEU A 110 12.07 -0.29 -14.37
C LEU A 110 11.55 -1.54 -15.13
N ALA A 111 10.75 -2.38 -14.48
CA ALA A 111 10.15 -3.54 -15.14
C ALA A 111 9.26 -3.12 -16.33
N ARG A 112 8.51 -2.02 -16.20
CA ARG A 112 7.68 -1.50 -17.30
C ARG A 112 8.52 -0.96 -18.45
N GLU A 113 9.60 -0.26 -18.14
CA GLU A 113 10.58 0.23 -19.13
C GLU A 113 11.17 -0.93 -19.93
N LEU A 114 11.67 -1.95 -19.24
CA LEU A 114 12.26 -3.16 -19.85
C LEU A 114 11.25 -3.90 -20.73
N LEU A 115 10.01 -4.09 -20.25
CA LEU A 115 8.95 -4.73 -21.03
C LEU A 115 8.60 -3.91 -22.28
N THR A 116 8.51 -2.60 -22.16
CA THR A 116 8.22 -1.70 -23.30
C THR A 116 9.32 -1.77 -24.35
N ALA A 117 10.59 -1.75 -23.92
CA ALA A 117 11.73 -1.87 -24.82
C ALA A 117 11.78 -3.23 -25.51
N GLY A 118 11.58 -4.32 -24.74
CA GLY A 118 11.56 -5.68 -25.27
C GLY A 118 10.45 -5.93 -26.28
N VAL A 119 9.23 -5.43 -26.03
CA VAL A 119 8.11 -5.55 -26.98
C VAL A 119 8.41 -4.81 -28.28
N ARG A 120 8.96 -3.59 -28.20
CA ARG A 120 9.35 -2.82 -29.40
C ARG A 120 10.43 -3.53 -30.20
N GLU A 121 11.42 -4.11 -29.54
CA GLU A 121 12.48 -4.88 -30.20
C GLU A 121 11.93 -6.09 -30.95
N LEU A 122 11.07 -6.87 -30.30
CA LEU A 122 10.43 -8.04 -30.91
C LEU A 122 9.52 -7.66 -32.09
N GLN A 123 8.83 -6.53 -32.02
CA GLN A 123 8.03 -6.04 -33.15
C GLN A 123 8.90 -5.66 -34.36
N ARG A 124 10.05 -5.01 -34.12
CA ARG A 124 10.99 -4.65 -35.18
C ARG A 124 11.59 -5.88 -35.86
N SER A 125 12.01 -6.89 -35.10
CA SER A 125 12.57 -8.12 -35.66
C SER A 125 11.52 -8.94 -36.45
N HIS A 126 10.26 -8.92 -36.03
CA HIS A 126 9.17 -9.53 -36.78
C HIS A 126 8.82 -8.81 -38.10
N GLN A 127 8.92 -7.48 -38.15
CA GLN A 127 8.67 -6.74 -39.40
C GLN A 127 9.78 -6.91 -40.43
N GLY A 128 11.03 -7.08 -39.99
CA GLY A 128 12.16 -7.37 -40.90
C GLY A 128 12.10 -8.76 -41.54
N THR A 129 11.45 -9.73 -40.89
CA THR A 129 11.34 -11.11 -41.39
C THR A 129 10.15 -11.34 -42.33
N THR A 130 9.11 -10.52 -42.27
CA THR A 130 7.96 -10.61 -43.18
C THR A 130 8.23 -10.00 -44.56
N HIS A 131 9.12 -9.02 -44.67
CA HIS A 131 9.48 -8.38 -45.95
C HIS A 131 10.48 -9.20 -46.79
N GLY A 132 11.09 -10.26 -46.23
CA GLY A 132 12.05 -11.13 -46.93
C GLY A 132 11.44 -12.31 -47.70
N LYS A 133 10.10 -12.46 -47.73
CA LYS A 133 9.42 -13.63 -48.34
C LYS A 133 8.71 -13.33 -49.68
N THR A 134 8.98 -12.20 -50.32
CA THR A 134 8.44 -11.87 -51.64
C THR A 134 9.56 -11.68 -52.67
N HIS A 135 10.22 -12.77 -53.07
CA HIS A 135 10.80 -12.93 -54.42
C HIS A 135 11.48 -14.30 -54.49
N THR A 136 10.87 -15.25 -55.19
CA THR A 136 11.45 -16.07 -56.27
C THR A 136 10.32 -17.01 -56.70
N ALA A 137 9.66 -16.69 -57.81
CA ALA A 137 8.88 -17.60 -58.63
C ALA A 137 9.54 -17.60 -60.01
#